data_AF-A0A433QTT2-F1
#
_entry.id   AF-A0A433QTT2-F1
#
_cell.length_a   1.000
_cell.length_b   1.000
_cell.length_c   1.000
_cell.angle_alpha   90.00
_cell.angle_beta   90.00
_cell.angle_gamma   90.00
#
_symmetry.space_group_name_H-M   'P 1'
#
loop_
_entity.id
_entity.type
_entity.pdbx_description
1 polymer ?
#
loop_
_entity_poly.entity_id
_entity_poly.type
_entity_poly.pdbx_seq_one_letter_code
_entity_poly.pdbx_strand_id
1 'polypeptide(L)'
;MEAGRQDSVEGQSKLLSDRYKLARALKDQIDFIYKWLPEDQKQQITEVEVFGILISGFEGWVYAMDLPCSGVYRFGELFRFELPRQFDSYDLLIKSLARFLALKARLRGVL
;
A
#
# COMPACT_ATOMS: atom_id res chain seq x y z
N MET A 1 -5.35 23.78 31.56
CA MET A 1 -5.48 23.52 30.11
C MET A 1 -4.27 22.69 29.68
N GLU A 2 -4.32 21.36 29.82
CA GLU A 2 -3.20 20.46 29.48
C GLU A 2 -3.69 19.17 28.78
N ALA A 3 -4.80 19.25 28.03
CA ALA A 3 -5.38 18.08 27.35
C ALA A 3 -4.92 17.90 25.89
N GLY A 4 -4.14 18.83 25.32
CA GLY A 4 -3.84 18.85 23.88
C GLY A 4 -2.58 18.10 23.43
N ARG A 5 -1.72 17.63 24.34
CA ARG A 5 -0.39 17.06 23.98
C ARG A 5 -0.33 15.54 23.96
N GLN A 6 -1.21 14.83 24.67
CA GLN A 6 -1.17 13.36 24.74
C GLN A 6 -1.80 12.68 23.51
N ASP A 7 -2.90 13.23 22.98
CA ASP A 7 -3.58 12.69 21.78
C ASP A 7 -2.69 12.65 20.53
N SER A 8 -1.73 13.59 20.44
CA SER A 8 -0.83 13.68 19.29
C SER A 8 0.22 12.56 19.28
N VAL A 9 0.66 12.08 20.45
CA VAL A 9 1.73 11.06 20.55
C VAL A 9 1.16 9.66 20.40
N GLU A 10 -0.01 9.38 20.99
CA GLU A 10 -0.71 8.10 20.81
C GLU A 10 -1.18 7.90 19.37
N GLY A 11 -1.73 8.94 18.74
CA GLY A 11 -2.15 8.91 17.33
C GLY A 11 -0.99 8.61 16.38
N GLN A 12 0.17 9.25 16.59
CA GLN A 12 1.38 9.00 15.82
C GLN A 12 1.94 7.59 16.05
N SER A 13 1.97 7.12 17.29
CA SER A 13 2.46 5.78 17.64
C SER A 13 1.60 4.68 17.02
N LYS A 14 0.28 4.88 16.98
CA LYS A 14 -0.66 3.94 16.34
C LYS A 14 -0.49 3.90 14.82
N LEU A 15 -0.37 5.06 14.18
CA LEU A 15 -0.13 5.14 12.73
C LEU A 15 1.17 4.43 12.32
N LEU A 16 2.25 4.64 13.07
CA LEU A 16 3.54 3.98 12.83
C LEU A 16 3.44 2.46 13.02
N SER A 17 2.76 2.02 14.07
CA SER A 17 2.48 0.60 14.34
C SER A 17 1.70 -0.04 13.19
N ASP A 18 0.64 0.61 12.72
CA ASP A 18 -0.20 0.06 11.65
C ASP A 18 0.51 0.07 10.29
N ARG A 19 1.35 1.10 10.02
CA ARG A 19 2.24 1.12 8.86
C ARG A 19 3.24 -0.04 8.89
N TYR A 20 3.82 -0.35 10.05
CA TYR A 20 4.73 -1.49 10.20
C TYR A 20 4.03 -2.83 9.98
N LYS A 21 2.82 -3.01 10.52
CA LYS A 21 2.00 -4.20 10.28
C LYS A 21 1.68 -4.38 8.81
N LEU A 22 1.34 -3.28 8.12
CA LEU A 22 1.07 -3.30 6.68
C LEU A 22 2.31 -3.72 5.90
N ALA A 23 3.47 -3.11 6.17
CA ALA A 23 4.72 -3.49 5.52
C ALA A 23 5.05 -4.97 5.73
N ARG A 24 4.86 -5.50 6.94
CA ARG A 24 5.04 -6.92 7.23
C ARG A 24 4.08 -7.80 6.42
N ALA A 25 2.80 -7.45 6.37
CA ALA A 25 1.81 -8.20 5.60
C ALA A 25 2.12 -8.22 4.09
N LEU A 26 2.59 -7.10 3.53
CA LEU A 26 3.01 -7.02 2.13
C LEU A 26 4.26 -7.87 1.86
N LYS A 27 5.23 -7.85 2.77
CA LYS A 27 6.40 -8.75 2.71
C LYS A 27 5.97 -10.21 2.70
N ASP A 28 5.08 -10.60 3.61
CA ASP A 28 4.58 -11.98 3.71
C ASP A 28 3.86 -12.41 2.41
N GLN A 29 3.16 -11.49 1.73
CA GLN A 29 2.55 -11.75 0.42
C GLN A 29 3.59 -11.96 -0.68
N ILE A 30 4.62 -11.12 -0.76
CA ILE A 30 5.74 -11.32 -1.69
C ILE A 30 6.41 -12.68 -1.43
N ASP A 31 6.72 -12.99 -0.17
CA ASP A 31 7.36 -14.24 0.22
C ASP A 31 6.52 -15.46 -0.13
N PHE A 32 5.21 -15.36 0.04
CA PHE A 32 4.28 -16.39 -0.41
C PHE A 32 4.40 -16.60 -1.91
N ILE A 33 4.31 -15.55 -2.73
CA ILE A 33 4.44 -15.64 -4.19
C ILE A 33 5.78 -16.30 -4.58
N TYR A 34 6.90 -15.84 -4.01
CA TYR A 34 8.23 -16.41 -4.27
C TYR A 34 8.38 -17.86 -3.80
N LYS A 35 7.70 -18.28 -2.73
CA LYS A 35 7.73 -19.67 -2.27
C LYS A 35 7.04 -20.63 -3.25
N TRP A 36 5.98 -20.17 -3.91
CA TRP A 36 5.22 -20.99 -4.86
C TRP A 36 5.77 -20.97 -6.28
N LEU A 37 6.69 -20.04 -6.59
CA LEU A 37 7.29 -19.95 -7.91
C LEU A 37 8.33 -21.05 -8.14
N PRO A 38 8.31 -21.75 -9.28
CA PRO A 38 9.40 -22.61 -9.73
C PRO A 38 10.72 -21.83 -9.84
N GLU A 39 11.86 -22.42 -9.45
CA GLU A 39 13.18 -21.75 -9.45
C GLU A 39 13.56 -21.19 -10.84
N ASP A 40 13.14 -21.87 -11.90
CA ASP A 40 13.27 -21.47 -13.31
C ASP A 40 12.45 -20.21 -13.67
N GLN A 41 11.34 -19.97 -12.97
CA GLN A 41 10.51 -18.79 -13.15
C GLN A 41 10.84 -17.65 -12.18
N LYS A 42 11.47 -17.92 -11.04
CA LYS A 42 11.93 -16.87 -10.11
C LYS A 42 12.90 -15.90 -10.75
N GLN A 43 13.69 -16.35 -11.73
CA GLN A 43 14.59 -15.51 -12.51
C GLN A 43 13.89 -14.70 -13.60
N GLN A 44 12.70 -15.13 -14.03
CA GLN A 44 11.91 -14.46 -15.08
C GLN A 44 10.90 -13.45 -14.51
N ILE A 45 10.39 -13.70 -13.30
CA ILE A 45 9.52 -12.76 -12.60
C ILE A 45 10.39 -11.79 -11.80
N THR A 46 10.96 -10.82 -12.51
CA THR A 46 11.82 -9.76 -11.95
C THR A 46 11.06 -8.60 -11.32
N GLU A 47 9.73 -8.51 -11.52
CA GLU A 47 8.94 -7.35 -11.10
C GLU A 47 7.64 -7.78 -10.40
N VAL A 48 7.76 -8.37 -9.20
CA VAL A 48 6.60 -8.55 -8.32
C VAL A 48 6.42 -7.29 -7.48
N GLU A 49 5.29 -6.62 -7.67
CA GLU A 49 4.85 -5.50 -6.85
C GLU A 49 3.51 -5.82 -6.18
N VAL A 50 3.42 -5.60 -4.86
CA VAL A 50 2.20 -5.73 -4.07
C VAL A 50 1.78 -4.38 -3.52
N PHE A 51 0.47 -4.16 -3.41
CA PHE A 51 -0.09 -2.89 -2.96
C PHE A 51 -0.90 -3.10 -1.68
N GLY A 52 -0.75 -2.18 -0.75
CA GLY A 52 -1.47 -2.15 0.51
C GLY A 52 -2.14 -0.81 0.73
N ILE A 53 -3.29 -0.81 1.39
CA ILE A 53 -4.00 0.41 1.75
C ILE A 53 -4.08 0.48 3.27
N LEU A 54 -3.57 1.57 3.84
CA LEU A 54 -3.78 1.91 5.24
C LEU A 54 -4.91 2.93 5.32
N ILE A 55 -5.89 2.70 6.19
CA ILE A 55 -6.98 3.67 6.43
C ILE A 55 -6.92 4.08 7.89
N SER A 56 -6.89 5.38 8.16
CA SER A 56 -6.98 5.95 9.50
C SER A 56 -7.96 7.12 9.48
N GLY A 57 -9.10 6.94 10.15
CA GLY A 57 -10.19 7.91 10.12
C GLY A 57 -10.72 8.11 8.70
N PHE A 58 -10.56 9.33 8.17
CA PHE A 58 -10.99 9.71 6.82
C PHE A 58 -9.80 9.90 5.86
N GLU A 59 -8.62 9.42 6.22
CA GLU A 59 -7.45 9.44 5.34
C GLU A 59 -7.06 8.00 4.99
N GLY A 60 -6.73 7.79 3.73
CA GLY A 60 -6.19 6.55 3.19
C GLY A 60 -4.82 6.79 2.59
N TRP A 61 -3.88 5.89 2.85
CA TRP A 61 -2.55 5.88 2.25
C TRP A 61 -2.39 4.60 1.45
N VAL A 62 -1.97 4.74 0.20
CA VAL A 62 -1.62 3.60 -0.65
C VAL A 62 -0.12 3.42 -0.58
N TYR A 63 0.30 2.22 -0.20
CA TYR A 63 1.69 1.80 -0.18
C TYR A 63 1.92 0.72 -1.23
N ALA A 64 3.13 0.70 -1.79
CA ALA A 64 3.62 -0.38 -2.62
C ALA A 64 4.83 -1.03 -1.97
N MET A 65 4.98 -2.33 -2.19
CA MET A 65 6.20 -3.05 -1.89
C MET A 65 6.61 -3.88 -3.09
N ASP A 66 7.88 -3.79 -3.46
CA ASP A 66 8.48 -4.59 -4.51
C ASP A 66 9.80 -5.21 -4.06
N LEU A 67 10.25 -6.22 -4.84
CA LEU A 67 11.52 -6.91 -4.64
C LEU A 67 12.42 -6.71 -5.87
N PRO A 68 13.10 -5.54 -6.01
CA PRO A 68 13.93 -5.25 -7.17
C PRO A 68 15.16 -6.17 -7.30
N CYS A 69 15.67 -6.69 -6.18
CA CYS A 69 16.83 -7.57 -6.13
C CYS A 69 16.61 -8.65 -5.05
N SER A 70 17.22 -9.83 -5.23
CA SER A 70 17.17 -10.93 -4.24
C SER A 70 17.50 -10.44 -2.83
N GLY A 71 16.48 -10.37 -1.97
CA GLY A 71 16.60 -10.08 -0.54
C GLY A 71 16.40 -8.62 -0.11
N VAL A 72 16.14 -7.68 -1.03
CA VAL A 72 15.87 -6.27 -0.67
C VAL A 72 14.45 -5.90 -1.05
N TYR A 73 13.59 -5.71 -0.03
CA TYR A 73 12.24 -5.19 -0.22
C TYR A 73 12.27 -3.67 -0.17
N ARG A 74 11.69 -3.02 -1.18
CA ARG A 74 11.49 -1.57 -1.18
C ARG A 74 10.03 -1.30 -0.85
N PHE A 75 9.80 -0.55 0.22
CA PHE A 75 8.48 -0.15 0.69
C PHE A 75 8.31 1.36 0.52
N GLY A 76 7.35 1.75 -0.30
CA GLY A 76 7.10 3.15 -0.65
C GLY A 76 5.64 3.55 -0.43
N GLU A 77 5.42 4.81 -0.06
CA GLU A 77 4.09 5.41 -0.16
C GLU A 77 3.90 5.92 -1.59
N LEU A 78 2.79 5.56 -2.23
CA LEU A 78 2.46 6.03 -3.58
C LEU A 78 1.68 7.33 -3.53
N PHE A 79 0.56 7.33 -2.81
CA PHE A 79 -0.29 8.51 -2.67
C PHE A 79 -1.22 8.40 -1.47
N ARG A 80 -1.67 9.56 -1.00
CA ARG A 80 -2.70 9.73 0.02
C ARG A 80 -4.01 10.15 -0.63
N PHE A 81 -5.14 9.63 -0.14
CA PHE A 81 -6.48 10.05 -0.51
C PHE A 81 -7.33 10.32 0.72
N GLU A 82 -8.31 11.20 0.60
CA GLU A 82 -9.30 11.45 1.64
C GLU A 82 -10.57 10.68 1.34
N LEU A 83 -11.09 9.99 2.34
CA LEU A 83 -12.37 9.29 2.28
C LEU A 83 -13.50 10.31 2.49
N PRO A 84 -14.45 10.40 1.55
CA PRO A 84 -15.56 11.34 1.63
C PRO A 84 -16.40 11.10 2.89
N ARG A 85 -16.61 12.17 3.69
CA ARG A 85 -17.43 12.15 4.92
C ARG A 85 -18.93 12.13 4.64
N GLN A 86 -19.35 12.49 3.42
CA GLN A 86 -20.75 12.61 3.00
C GLN A 86 -20.96 11.94 1.64
N PHE A 87 -22.13 11.32 1.45
CA PHE A 87 -22.48 10.54 0.26
C PHE A 87 -22.35 11.29 -1.08
N ASP A 88 -22.34 12.63 -1.08
CA ASP A 88 -22.14 13.44 -2.30
C ASP A 88 -20.72 13.43 -2.86
N SER A 89 -19.76 12.78 -2.19
CA SER A 89 -18.34 12.80 -2.58
C SER A 89 -17.76 11.43 -2.99
N TYR A 90 -18.62 10.43 -3.21
CA TYR A 90 -18.25 9.14 -3.85
C TYR A 90 -17.58 9.30 -5.21
N ASP A 91 -17.86 10.41 -5.91
CA ASP A 91 -17.29 10.70 -7.22
C ASP A 91 -15.75 10.81 -7.18
N LEU A 92 -15.17 11.26 -6.05
CA LEU A 92 -13.71 11.30 -5.84
C LEU A 92 -13.14 9.90 -5.54
N LEU A 93 -13.90 9.08 -4.83
CA LEU A 93 -13.54 7.68 -4.54
C LEU A 93 -13.54 6.85 -5.82
N ILE A 94 -14.58 7.00 -6.65
CA ILE A 94 -14.71 6.37 -7.95
C ILE A 94 -13.58 6.84 -8.89
N LYS A 95 -13.26 8.14 -8.91
CA LYS A 95 -12.11 8.65 -9.70
C LYS A 95 -10.77 8.08 -9.24
N SER A 96 -10.58 7.90 -7.93
CA SER A 96 -9.36 7.30 -7.37
C SER A 96 -9.25 5.82 -7.70
N LEU A 97 -10.36 5.08 -7.61
CA LEU A 97 -10.47 3.68 -8.07
C LEU A 97 -10.23 3.56 -9.57
N ALA A 98 -10.79 4.46 -10.39
CA ALA A 98 -10.57 4.49 -11.82
C ALA A 98 -9.09 4.76 -12.18
N ARG A 99 -8.41 5.65 -11.45
CA ARG A 99 -6.97 5.88 -11.59
C ARG A 99 -6.16 4.65 -11.21
N PHE A 100 -6.51 3.97 -10.12
CA PHE A 100 -5.85 2.74 -9.70
C PHE A 100 -6.01 1.62 -10.74
N LEU A 101 -7.22 1.46 -11.28
CA LEU A 101 -7.50 0.51 -12.36
C LEU A 101 -6.77 0.89 -13.65
N ALA A 102 -6.68 2.17 -14.00
CA ALA A 102 -5.94 2.65 -15.16
C ALA A 102 -4.43 2.43 -15.01
N LEU A 103 -3.87 2.63 -13.81
CA LEU A 103 -2.47 2.31 -13.51
C LEU A 103 -2.19 0.81 -13.69
N LYS A 104 -3.09 -0.03 -13.17
CA LYS A 104 -3.04 -1.48 -13.32
C LYS A 104 -3.18 -1.93 -14.79
N ALA A 105 -4.01 -1.26 -15.57
CA ALA A 105 -4.17 -1.53 -17.00
C ALA A 105 -2.93 -1.11 -17.80
N ARG A 106 -2.29 0.01 -17.46
CA ARG A 106 -1.06 0.47 -18.09
C ARG A 106 0.11 -0.49 -17.84
N LEU A 107 0.22 -1.06 -16.64
CA LEU A 107 1.21 -2.09 -16.33
C LEU A 107 0.98 -3.39 -17.13
N ARG A 108 -0.28 -3.74 -17.42
CA ARG A 108 -0.60 -4.92 -18.28
C ARG A 108 -0.35 -4.70 -19.77
N GLY A 109 -0.36 -3.46 -20.25
CA GLY A 109 -0.17 -3.14 -21.67
C GLY A 109 1.29 -2.95 -22.09
N VAL A 110 2.23 -3.05 -21.15
CA VAL A 110 3.68 -2.90 -21.38
C VAL A 110 4.41 -4.26 -21.39
N LEU A 111 3.70 -5.35 -21.07
CA LEU A 111 4.16 -6.74 -21.20
C LEU A 111 3.77 -7.34 -22.56
#